data_AF-A0A2N2GXK8-F1
#
_entry.id   AF-A0A2N2GXK8-F1
#
_cell.length_a   1.000
_cell.length_b   1.000
_cell.length_c   1.000
_cell.angle_alpha   90.00
_cell.angle_beta   90.00
_cell.angle_gamma   90.00
#
_symmetry.space_group_name_H-M   'P 1'
#
loop_
_entity.id
_entity.type
_entity.pdbx_description
1 polymer ?
#
loop_
_entity_poly.entity_id
_entity_poly.type
_entity_poly.pdbx_seq_one_letter_code
_entity_poly.pdbx_strand_id
1 'polypeptide(L)'
;MPEGDETMPKLDVTTWYLEFEGETPALPDWPDGVQLVEAVTPNPEWSQFLFCAVGRRFGWYSRLSWDYRQWHDLVHGGDVRTWALWHGGTPAGYIELVRHGAVGDAPDTDGDSVG
;
A
#
# COMPACT_ATOMS: atom_id res chain seq x y z
N MET A 1 16.38 -14.66 41.59
CA MET A 1 16.67 -14.51 40.15
C MET A 1 15.97 -13.24 39.71
N PRO A 2 16.65 -12.10 39.46
CA PRO A 2 15.97 -10.94 38.91
C PRO A 2 15.94 -11.05 37.38
N GLU A 3 14.73 -10.91 36.83
CA GLU A 3 14.44 -10.81 35.40
C GLU A 3 14.96 -9.46 34.87
N GLY A 4 15.65 -9.48 33.73
CA GLY A 4 16.17 -8.29 33.08
C GLY A 4 15.06 -7.52 32.38
N ASP A 5 14.91 -6.25 32.76
CA ASP A 5 14.08 -5.26 32.08
C ASP A 5 14.75 -4.87 30.75
N GLU A 6 14.43 -5.59 29.67
CA GLU A 6 14.87 -5.24 28.32
C GLU A 6 14.05 -4.05 27.81
N THR A 7 14.50 -2.85 28.14
CA THR A 7 13.96 -1.61 27.59
C THR A 7 14.28 -1.56 26.09
N MET A 8 13.28 -1.76 25.22
CA MET A 8 13.44 -1.56 23.77
C MET A 8 13.97 -0.14 23.50
N PRO A 9 15.04 0.03 22.72
CA PRO A 9 15.57 1.35 22.41
C PRO A 9 14.52 2.17 21.67
N LYS A 10 14.23 3.37 22.17
CA LYS A 10 13.39 4.34 21.46
C LYS A 10 14.16 4.83 20.23
N LEU A 11 13.51 4.73 19.06
CA LEU A 11 14.05 5.19 17.80
C LEU A 11 13.55 6.60 17.53
N ASP A 12 14.46 7.56 17.35
CA ASP A 12 14.10 8.90 16.88
C ASP A 12 13.75 8.82 15.39
N VAL A 13 12.49 9.13 15.05
CA VAL A 13 11.97 9.10 13.68
C VAL A 13 11.73 10.52 13.19
N THR A 14 12.34 10.88 12.05
CA THR A 14 12.03 12.12 11.33
C THR A 14 11.18 11.79 10.12
N THR A 15 9.95 12.29 10.10
CA THR A 15 9.01 12.13 8.97
C THR A 15 9.05 13.36 8.08
N TRP A 16 9.27 13.16 6.78
CA TRP A 16 9.21 14.21 5.76
C TRP A 16 7.93 14.07 4.93
N TYR A 17 7.33 15.19 4.54
CA TYR A 17 6.16 15.23 3.68
C TYR A 17 6.49 15.96 2.37
N LEU A 18 5.91 15.49 1.27
CA LEU A 18 5.97 16.14 -0.02
C LEU A 18 4.57 16.66 -0.37
N GLU A 19 4.48 17.96 -0.60
CA GLU A 19 3.28 18.62 -1.12
C GLU A 19 3.52 19.03 -2.57
N PHE A 20 2.53 18.84 -3.43
CA PHE A 20 2.57 19.22 -4.83
C PHE A 20 1.42 20.18 -5.14
N GLU A 21 1.77 21.46 -5.30
CA GLU A 21 0.87 22.51 -5.77
C GLU A 21 1.27 22.88 -7.21
N GLY A 22 0.66 22.21 -8.18
CA GLY A 22 0.95 22.45 -9.59
C GLY A 22 -0.21 22.02 -10.46
N GLU A 23 -0.16 22.42 -11.73
CA GLU A 23 -1.10 21.92 -12.71
C GLU A 23 -0.93 20.40 -12.87
N THR A 24 -2.02 19.72 -13.19
CA THR A 24 -1.97 18.29 -13.47
C THR A 24 -1.03 18.06 -14.65
N PRO A 25 0.05 17.28 -14.51
CA PRO A 25 0.97 17.04 -15.60
C PRO A 25 0.27 16.32 -16.75
N ALA A 26 0.70 16.61 -17.97
CA ALA A 26 0.26 15.86 -19.13
C ALA A 26 0.60 14.37 -18.96
N LEU A 27 -0.27 13.50 -19.46
CA LEU A 27 -0.01 12.07 -19.45
C LEU A 27 1.23 11.77 -20.30
N PRO A 28 2.11 10.86 -19.86
CA PRO A 28 3.24 10.44 -20.67
C PRO A 28 2.76 9.69 -21.92
N ASP A 29 3.54 9.77 -23.00
CA ASP A 29 3.37 8.87 -24.12
C ASP A 29 3.69 7.44 -23.67
N TRP A 30 2.70 6.56 -23.77
CA TRP A 30 2.86 5.16 -23.43
C TRP A 30 3.64 4.43 -24.51
N PRO A 31 4.58 3.55 -24.15
CA PRO A 31 5.23 2.67 -25.13
C PRO A 31 4.21 1.78 -25.83
N ASP A 32 4.52 1.37 -27.06
CA ASP A 32 3.65 0.48 -27.84
C ASP A 32 3.35 -0.82 -27.09
N GLY A 33 2.09 -1.23 -27.10
CA GLY A 33 1.63 -2.46 -26.46
C GLY A 33 1.57 -2.41 -24.93
N VAL A 34 1.77 -1.24 -24.32
CA VAL A 34 1.61 -1.01 -22.88
C VAL A 34 0.22 -0.45 -22.57
N GLN A 35 -0.44 -1.00 -21.56
CA GLN A 35 -1.75 -0.54 -21.10
C GLN A 35 -1.83 -0.56 -19.58
N LEU A 36 -2.37 0.49 -18.97
CA LEU A 36 -2.70 0.52 -17.55
C LEU A 36 -4.22 0.36 -17.40
N VAL A 37 -4.65 -0.73 -16.77
CA VAL A 37 -6.07 -1.11 -16.70
C VAL A 37 -6.49 -1.31 -15.25
N GLU A 38 -7.60 -0.69 -14.87
CA GLU A 38 -8.19 -0.87 -13.53
C GLU A 38 -8.98 -2.19 -13.44
N ALA A 39 -8.73 -2.95 -12.37
CA ALA A 39 -9.57 -4.08 -11.99
C ALA A 39 -10.80 -3.56 -11.22
N VAL A 40 -11.78 -3.04 -11.96
CA VAL A 40 -12.99 -2.42 -11.39
C VAL A 40 -13.88 -3.40 -10.63
N THR A 41 -13.82 -4.68 -10.96
CA THR A 41 -14.53 -5.74 -10.24
C THR A 41 -13.60 -6.31 -9.17
N PRO A 42 -13.96 -6.22 -7.88
CA PRO A 42 -13.19 -6.83 -6.80
C PRO A 42 -12.98 -8.32 -7.04
N ASN A 43 -11.71 -8.75 -7.04
CA ASN A 43 -11.33 -10.14 -7.24
C ASN A 43 -10.11 -10.49 -6.37
N PRO A 44 -10.30 -11.24 -5.27
CA PRO A 44 -9.23 -11.58 -4.33
C PRO A 44 -8.09 -12.37 -4.98
N GLU A 45 -8.44 -13.37 -5.79
CA GLU A 45 -7.51 -14.25 -6.48
C GLU A 45 -6.66 -13.48 -7.49
N TRP A 46 -7.26 -12.49 -8.16
CA TRP A 46 -6.55 -11.61 -9.09
C TRP A 46 -5.49 -10.76 -8.37
N SER A 47 -5.85 -10.13 -7.25
CA SER A 47 -4.89 -9.33 -6.46
C SER A 47 -3.78 -10.20 -5.87
N GLN A 48 -4.11 -11.40 -5.39
CA GLN A 48 -3.11 -12.37 -4.93
C GLN A 48 -2.17 -12.81 -6.08
N PHE A 49 -2.73 -13.10 -7.25
CA PHE A 49 -1.97 -13.45 -8.44
C PHE A 49 -1.00 -12.32 -8.83
N LEU A 50 -1.46 -11.06 -8.89
CA LEU A 50 -0.62 -9.92 -9.21
C LEU A 50 0.51 -9.73 -8.18
N PHE A 51 0.19 -9.80 -6.89
CA PHE A 51 1.19 -9.73 -5.81
C PHE A 51 2.30 -10.77 -5.99
N CYS A 52 1.93 -12.01 -6.35
CA CYS A 52 2.88 -13.08 -6.57
C CYS A 52 3.64 -12.94 -7.90
N ALA A 53 2.93 -12.73 -9.01
CA ALA A 53 3.50 -12.73 -10.36
C ALA A 53 4.47 -11.56 -10.57
N VAL A 54 4.09 -10.38 -10.08
CA VAL A 54 4.92 -9.17 -10.18
C VAL A 54 5.90 -9.08 -9.01
N GLY A 55 5.41 -9.24 -7.78
CA GLY A 55 6.17 -8.94 -6.57
C GLY A 55 7.32 -9.91 -6.25
N ARG A 56 7.26 -11.17 -6.70
CA ARG A 56 8.31 -12.17 -6.42
C ARG A 56 9.70 -11.72 -6.87
N ARG A 57 9.81 -11.10 -8.06
CA ARG A 57 11.09 -10.60 -8.59
C ARG A 57 11.70 -9.51 -7.70
N PHE A 58 10.85 -8.76 -7.00
CA PHE A 58 11.22 -7.66 -6.11
C PHE A 58 11.30 -8.10 -4.63
N GLY A 59 11.20 -9.41 -4.37
CA GLY A 59 11.29 -9.95 -3.01
C GLY A 59 10.09 -9.60 -2.13
N TRP A 60 8.89 -9.42 -2.69
CA TRP A 60 7.70 -9.17 -1.88
C TRP A 60 7.24 -10.44 -1.18
N TYR A 61 7.11 -10.37 0.14
CA TYR A 61 6.68 -11.50 0.97
C TYR A 61 5.57 -11.16 1.98
N SER A 62 5.26 -9.87 2.18
CA SER A 62 4.38 -9.38 3.25
C SER A 62 2.97 -9.99 3.27
N ARG A 63 2.47 -10.46 2.13
CA ARG A 63 1.12 -11.03 1.99
C ARG A 63 1.11 -12.49 1.53
N LEU A 64 2.26 -13.18 1.53
CA LEU A 64 2.33 -14.59 1.10
C LEU A 64 1.62 -15.55 2.06
N SER A 65 1.51 -15.18 3.34
CA SER A 65 0.79 -15.95 4.35
C SER A 65 -0.70 -15.62 4.44
N TRP A 66 -1.18 -14.65 3.66
CA TRP A 66 -2.58 -14.24 3.74
C TRP A 66 -3.52 -15.35 3.28
N ASP A 67 -4.58 -15.55 4.05
CA ASP A 67 -5.69 -16.41 3.64
C ASP A 67 -6.64 -15.70 2.67
N TYR A 68 -7.58 -16.45 2.11
CA TYR A 68 -8.58 -15.91 1.19
C TYR A 68 -9.37 -14.75 1.78
N ARG A 69 -9.72 -14.81 3.08
CA ARG A 69 -10.55 -13.79 3.73
C ARG A 69 -9.82 -12.46 3.82
N GLN A 70 -8.52 -12.48 4.11
CA GLN A 70 -7.71 -11.27 4.12
C GLN A 70 -7.63 -10.61 2.73
N TRP A 71 -7.49 -11.40 1.66
CA TRP A 71 -7.56 -10.88 0.28
C TRP A 71 -8.95 -10.37 -0.08
N HIS A 72 -9.99 -11.08 0.36
CA HIS A 72 -11.38 -10.69 0.16
C HIS A 72 -11.68 -9.35 0.80
N ASP A 73 -11.33 -9.18 2.07
CA ASP A 73 -11.58 -7.98 2.85
C ASP A 73 -10.82 -6.78 2.26
N LEU A 74 -9.59 -7.00 1.76
CA LEU A 74 -8.80 -5.97 1.08
C LEU A 74 -9.52 -5.38 -0.13
N VAL A 75 -9.99 -6.23 -1.05
CA VAL A 75 -10.54 -5.77 -2.34
C VAL A 75 -12.01 -5.36 -2.26
N HIS A 76 -12.75 -5.87 -1.26
CA HIS A 76 -14.16 -5.53 -1.06
C HIS A 76 -14.37 -4.37 -0.07
N GLY A 77 -13.33 -3.93 0.66
CA GLY A 77 -13.43 -2.81 1.60
C GLY A 77 -13.78 -1.47 0.94
N GLY A 78 -13.63 -1.33 -0.38
CA GLY A 78 -13.95 -0.11 -1.12
C GLY A 78 -12.89 1.00 -1.05
N ASP A 79 -11.90 0.84 -0.17
CA ASP A 79 -10.80 1.79 0.01
C ASP A 79 -9.61 1.50 -0.92
N VAL A 80 -9.60 0.37 -1.62
CA VAL A 80 -8.48 -0.04 -2.48
C VAL A 80 -8.92 -0.14 -3.93
N ARG A 81 -8.20 0.58 -4.80
CA ARG A 81 -8.31 0.45 -6.27
C ARG A 81 -7.07 -0.23 -6.82
N THR A 82 -7.26 -1.32 -7.56
CA THR A 82 -6.15 -2.10 -8.12
C THR A 82 -6.01 -1.82 -9.61
N TRP A 83 -4.79 -1.51 -10.05
CA TRP A 83 -4.46 -1.27 -11.46
C TRP A 83 -3.34 -2.20 -11.90
N ALA A 84 -3.53 -2.88 -13.03
CA ALA A 84 -2.54 -3.74 -13.64
C ALA A 84 -1.92 -3.04 -14.87
N LEU A 85 -0.59 -3.05 -14.93
CA LEU A 85 0.17 -2.69 -16.11
C LEU A 85 0.33 -3.93 -16.98
N TRP A 86 -0.12 -3.85 -18.22
CA TRP A 86 -0.01 -4.88 -19.23
C TRP A 86 1.03 -4.50 -20.26
N HIS A 87 1.80 -5.49 -20.72
CA HIS A 87 2.67 -5.37 -21.89
C HIS A 87 2.48 -6.62 -22.75
N GLY A 88 1.97 -6.45 -23.97
CA GLY A 88 1.73 -7.55 -24.91
C GLY A 88 0.82 -8.66 -24.34
N GLY A 89 -0.17 -8.29 -23.51
CA GLY A 89 -1.10 -9.24 -22.88
C GLY A 89 -0.57 -9.95 -21.64
N THR A 90 0.63 -9.61 -21.16
CA THR A 90 1.19 -10.13 -19.90
C THR A 90 1.27 -9.03 -18.84
N PRO A 91 0.91 -9.30 -17.57
CA PRO A 91 1.11 -8.34 -16.48
C PRO A 91 2.59 -8.04 -16.29
N ALA A 92 2.96 -6.77 -16.45
CA ALA A 92 4.32 -6.26 -16.26
C ALA A 92 4.50 -5.57 -14.89
N GLY A 93 3.40 -5.14 -14.28
CA GLY A 93 3.39 -4.43 -13.00
C GLY A 93 1.97 -4.27 -12.48
N TYR A 94 1.83 -3.83 -11.24
CA TYR A 94 0.54 -3.39 -10.72
C TYR A 94 0.72 -2.39 -9.58
N ILE A 95 -0.30 -1.60 -9.30
CA ILE A 95 -0.36 -0.68 -8.17
C ILE A 95 -1.70 -0.81 -7.45
N GLU A 96 -1.68 -0.54 -6.15
CA GLU A 96 -2.85 -0.40 -5.31
C GLU A 96 -2.92 1.04 -4.81
N LEU A 97 -4.02 1.72 -5.09
CA LEU A 97 -4.31 3.03 -4.53
C LEU A 97 -5.20 2.84 -3.31
N VAL A 98 -4.65 3.10 -2.13
CA VAL A 98 -5.35 2.96 -0.85
C VAL A 98 -5.84 4.34 -0.41
N ARG A 99 -7.14 4.46 -0.18
CA ARG A 99 -7.73 5.60 0.50
C ARG A 99 -7.48 5.42 1.99
N HIS A 100 -6.69 6.32 2.56
CA HIS A 100 -6.67 6.49 4.00
C HIS A 100 -7.80 7.45 4.38
N GLY A 101 -8.59 7.11 5.40
CA GLY A 101 -9.52 8.07 5.99
C GLY A 101 -8.77 9.34 6.41
N ALA A 102 -9.46 10.49 6.44
CA ALA A 102 -8.88 11.68 7.05
C ALA A 102 -8.42 11.28 8.46
N VAL A 103 -7.12 11.41 8.74
CA VAL A 103 -6.62 11.33 10.11
C VAL A 103 -7.37 12.44 10.83
N GLY A 104 -8.35 12.05 11.66
CA GLY A 104 -8.96 12.99 12.58
C GLY A 104 -7.83 13.58 13.39
N ASP A 105 -7.82 14.91 13.47
CA ASP A 105 -6.97 15.73 14.32
C ASP A 105 -7.13 15.21 15.76
N ALA A 106 -6.42 14.14 16.10
CA ALA A 106 -6.31 13.66 17.45
C ALA A 106 -5.34 14.64 18.10
N PRO A 107 -5.78 15.44 19.08
CA PRO A 107 -4.86 16.33 19.75
C PRO A 107 -3.74 15.47 20.31
N ASP A 108 -2.50 15.85 19.98
CA ASP A 108 -1.35 15.52 20.81
C ASP A 108 -1.67 16.04 22.21
N THR A 109 -2.31 15.22 23.05
CA THR A 109 -2.32 15.47 24.47
C THR A 109 -0.92 15.15 24.95
N ASP A 110 -0.08 16.18 24.89
CA ASP A 110 1.08 16.37 25.75
C ASP A 110 0.68 15.95 27.17
N GLY A 111 1.18 14.79 27.56
CA GLY A 111 1.12 14.30 28.93
C GLY A 111 2.18 15.01 29.77
N ASP A 112 2.09 16.33 29.87
CA ASP A 112 2.70 17.08 30.97
C ASP A 112 1.58 17.46 31.94
N SER A 113 1.46 16.68 33.01
CA SER A 113 0.71 17.05 34.21
C SER A 113 1.28 16.28 35.38
N VAL A 114 2.24 16.95 36.02
CA VAL A 114 2.60 16.77 37.42
C VAL A 114 1.33 16.90 38.28
N GLY A 115 1.14 15.92 39.16
CA GLY A 115 0.21 15.93 40.28
C GLY A 115 0.66 14.91 41.32
#